data_AF-A0A6A5HNA3-F1
#
_entry.id   AF-A0A6A5HNA3-F1
#
_cell.length_a   1.000
_cell.length_b   1.000
_cell.length_c   1.000
_cell.angle_alpha   90.00
_cell.angle_beta   90.00
_cell.angle_gamma   90.00
#
_symmetry.space_group_name_H-M   'P 1'
#
loop_
_entity.id
_entity.type
_entity.pdbx_description
1 polymer ?
#
loop_
_entity_poly.entity_id
_entity_poly.type
_entity_poly.pdbx_seq_one_letter_code
_entity_poly.pdbx_strand_id
1 'polypeptide(L)'
;MSELVAATLQSNTEEESIKRLEKIDIRRQNLESEQKHALSALNSFQKTREETDQINKFNDSIEILRELKEDFTEKFREVSENLESIIEDDKDVTQAKVGVEYLNLKMKDIENHLKIVETNGSILNSFNGTGQLNENISLSKQWINFFVRKIMDAEKRVAMISQYETMYENLKFMRACGEEDEAGMEEMVKQFKLQISMIKPSTWEQKHVENLRISINNFSEDVDEIGFINANLDDALQQLTSSTFKVLKLE
;
A
#
# COMPACT_ATOMS: atom_id res chain seq x y z
N MET A 1 75.34 58.98 1.40
CA MET A 1 74.50 58.44 2.51
C MET A 1 73.00 58.43 2.21
N SER A 2 72.48 59.23 1.26
CA SER A 2 71.03 59.32 0.99
C SER A 2 70.43 58.17 0.18
N GLU A 3 71.18 57.58 -0.76
CA GLU A 3 70.67 56.48 -1.61
C GLU A 3 70.59 55.14 -0.87
N LEU A 4 71.50 54.88 0.05
CA LEU A 4 71.51 53.64 0.85
C LEU A 4 70.29 53.58 1.77
N VAL A 5 69.90 54.71 2.37
CA VAL A 5 68.73 54.81 3.26
C VAL A 5 67.43 54.70 2.46
N ALA A 6 67.36 55.31 1.27
CA ALA A 6 66.21 55.18 0.37
C ALA A 6 66.03 53.73 -0.12
N ALA A 7 67.11 53.06 -0.53
CA ALA A 7 67.07 51.65 -0.95
C ALA A 7 66.65 50.70 0.19
N THR A 8 67.07 50.99 1.44
CA THR A 8 66.69 50.18 2.60
C THR A 8 65.21 50.39 3.00
N LEU A 9 64.71 51.63 2.92
CA LEU A 9 63.29 51.93 3.14
C LEU A 9 62.39 51.31 2.06
N GLN A 10 62.83 51.35 0.81
CA GLN A 10 62.10 50.79 -0.33
C GLN A 10 62.06 49.24 -0.26
N SER A 11 63.19 48.62 0.10
CA SER A 11 63.27 47.18 0.39
C SER A 11 62.37 46.76 1.56
N ASN A 12 62.32 47.54 2.65
CA ASN A 12 61.42 47.25 3.78
C ASN A 12 59.94 47.35 3.38
N THR A 13 59.56 48.33 2.56
CA THR A 13 58.17 48.46 2.07
C THR A 13 57.77 47.36 1.09
N GLU A 14 58.70 46.90 0.25
CA GLU A 14 58.45 45.76 -0.65
C GLU A 14 58.26 44.46 0.13
N GLU A 15 59.10 44.21 1.13
CA GLU A 15 59.02 43.03 2.01
C GLU A 15 57.73 43.04 2.86
N GLU A 16 57.27 44.21 3.32
CA GLU A 16 55.98 44.35 3.99
C GLU A 16 54.79 44.12 3.05
N SER A 17 54.91 44.54 1.78
CA SER A 17 53.87 44.31 0.77
C SER A 17 53.74 42.82 0.42
N ILE A 18 54.85 42.10 0.34
CA ILE A 18 54.89 40.65 0.07
C ILE A 18 54.23 39.90 1.23
N LYS A 19 54.57 40.22 2.48
CA LYS A 19 53.92 39.64 3.67
C LYS A 19 52.41 39.91 3.72
N ARG A 20 51.96 41.09 3.27
CA ARG A 20 50.52 41.41 3.17
C ARG A 20 49.84 40.58 2.09
N LEU A 21 50.46 40.41 0.93
CA LEU A 21 49.95 39.58 -0.17
C LEU A 21 49.85 38.11 0.24
N GLU A 22 50.89 37.55 0.88
CA GLU A 22 50.86 36.18 1.44
C GLU A 22 49.72 36.00 2.45
N LYS A 23 49.50 36.99 3.33
CA LYS A 23 48.42 36.95 4.32
C LYS A 23 47.03 37.03 3.67
N ILE A 24 46.90 37.76 2.56
CA ILE A 24 45.67 37.82 1.76
C ILE A 24 45.42 36.49 1.06
N ASP A 25 46.44 35.87 0.46
CA ASP A 25 46.33 34.58 -0.21
C ASP A 25 45.96 33.46 0.76
N ILE A 26 46.55 33.43 1.95
CA ILE A 26 46.18 32.47 3.02
C ILE A 26 44.71 32.69 3.42
N ARG A 27 44.27 33.94 3.60
CA ARG A 27 42.87 34.25 3.90
C ARG A 27 41.93 33.80 2.79
N ARG A 28 42.32 33.98 1.53
CA ARG A 28 41.54 33.57 0.37
C ARG A 28 41.39 32.05 0.30
N GLN A 29 42.48 31.31 0.50
CA GLN A 29 42.45 29.85 0.53
C GLN A 29 41.60 29.31 1.70
N ASN A 30 41.67 29.95 2.88
CA ASN A 30 40.83 29.59 4.02
C ASN A 30 39.34 29.84 3.71
N LEU A 31 39.00 31.01 3.15
CA LEU A 31 37.63 31.34 2.74
C LEU A 31 37.09 30.37 1.68
N GLU A 32 37.88 30.01 0.67
CA GLU A 32 37.49 29.05 -0.36
C GLU A 32 37.26 27.64 0.23
N SER A 33 38.12 27.21 1.15
CA SER A 33 37.97 25.95 1.89
C SER A 33 36.71 25.93 2.75
N GLU A 34 36.45 27.02 3.49
CA GLU A 34 35.26 27.18 4.33
C GLU A 34 33.98 27.22 3.51
N GLN A 35 33.97 27.96 2.39
CA GLN A 35 32.83 28.02 1.49
C GLN A 35 32.51 26.63 0.93
N LYS A 36 33.53 25.85 0.56
CA LYS A 36 33.37 24.46 0.11
C LYS A 36 32.80 23.57 1.21
N HIS A 37 33.27 23.71 2.45
CA HIS A 37 32.74 22.97 3.60
C HIS A 37 31.29 23.34 3.91
N ALA A 38 30.94 24.62 3.90
CA ALA A 38 29.57 25.09 4.11
C ALA A 38 28.62 24.57 3.03
N LEU A 39 29.03 24.61 1.76
CA LEU A 39 28.25 24.04 0.65
C LEU A 39 28.05 22.54 0.80
N SER A 40 29.09 21.80 1.22
CA SER A 40 28.98 20.37 1.47
C SER A 40 27.99 20.06 2.60
N ALA A 41 28.01 20.84 3.69
CA ALA A 41 27.08 20.68 4.81
C ALA A 41 25.64 21.06 4.43
N LEU A 42 25.46 22.06 3.56
CA LEU A 42 24.16 22.48 3.09
C LEU A 42 23.53 21.44 2.16
N ASN A 43 24.34 20.83 1.27
CA ASN A 43 23.92 19.71 0.42
C ASN A 43 23.58 18.47 1.25
N SER A 44 24.35 18.14 2.29
CA SER A 44 24.03 17.01 3.17
C SER A 44 22.74 17.25 3.94
N PHE A 45 22.50 18.47 4.41
CA PHE A 45 21.25 18.83 5.07
C PHE A 45 20.04 18.75 4.15
N GLN A 46 20.16 19.24 2.91
CA GLN A 46 19.09 19.13 1.93
C GLN A 46 18.74 17.66 1.68
N LYS A 47 19.76 16.81 1.53
CA LYS A 47 19.58 15.36 1.39
C LYS A 47 18.87 14.74 2.60
N THR A 48 19.28 15.06 3.83
CA THR A 48 18.62 14.54 5.03
C THR A 48 17.18 15.01 5.18
N ARG A 49 16.87 16.24 4.76
CA ARG A 49 15.50 16.74 4.74
C ARG A 49 14.63 15.95 3.75
N GLU A 50 15.11 15.73 2.54
CA GLU A 50 14.41 14.93 1.53
C GLU A 50 14.18 13.49 2.02
N GLU A 51 15.19 12.87 2.64
CA GLU A 51 15.08 11.55 3.28
C GLU A 51 14.03 11.56 4.40
N THR A 52 13.97 12.61 5.22
CA THR A 52 12.97 12.74 6.29
C THR A 52 11.55 12.83 5.76
N ASP A 53 11.31 13.64 4.72
CA ASP A 53 9.99 13.75 4.10
C ASP A 53 9.53 12.41 3.50
N GLN A 54 10.45 11.61 2.97
CA GLN A 54 10.18 10.27 2.47
C GLN A 54 9.92 9.26 3.59
N ILE A 55 10.68 9.31 4.69
CA ILE A 55 10.45 8.50 5.90
C ILE A 55 9.06 8.79 6.48
N ASN A 56 8.65 10.06 6.54
CA ASN A 56 7.31 10.42 7.00
C ASN A 56 6.22 9.79 6.12
N LYS A 57 6.33 9.92 4.79
CA LYS A 57 5.37 9.28 3.86
C LYS A 57 5.34 7.76 3.95
N PHE A 58 6.50 7.15 4.22
CA PHE A 58 6.63 5.73 4.47
C PHE A 58 5.88 5.33 5.73
N ASN A 59 6.14 5.99 6.85
CA ASN A 59 5.48 5.72 8.13
C ASN A 59 3.97 5.99 8.05
N ASP A 60 3.54 7.09 7.46
CA ASP A 60 2.12 7.41 7.26
C ASP A 60 1.41 6.30 6.46
N SER A 61 2.07 5.78 5.43
CA SER A 61 1.51 4.70 4.61
C SER A 61 1.46 3.37 5.36
N ILE A 62 2.42 3.08 6.25
CA ILE A 62 2.37 1.91 7.13
C ILE A 62 1.16 1.99 8.07
N GLU A 63 0.95 3.15 8.69
CA GLU A 63 -0.17 3.31 9.62
C GLU A 63 -1.50 3.16 8.89
N ILE A 64 -1.64 3.77 7.71
CA ILE A 64 -2.84 3.59 6.88
C ILE A 64 -3.01 2.12 6.47
N LEU A 65 -1.94 1.40 6.13
CA LEU A 65 -2.03 -0.04 5.83
C LEU A 65 -2.52 -0.84 7.04
N ARG A 66 -2.12 -0.48 8.26
CA ARG A 66 -2.63 -1.13 9.48
C ARG A 66 -4.11 -0.88 9.71
N GLU A 67 -4.59 0.34 9.49
CA GLU A 67 -6.04 0.61 9.57
C GLU A 67 -6.81 -0.14 8.48
N LEU A 68 -6.32 -0.11 7.24
CA LEU A 68 -6.95 -0.78 6.11
C LEU A 68 -6.98 -2.31 6.27
N LYS A 69 -5.95 -2.93 6.87
CA LYS A 69 -5.91 -4.39 7.05
C LYS A 69 -7.01 -4.86 7.99
N GLU A 70 -7.34 -4.09 9.04
CA GLU A 70 -8.33 -4.46 10.05
C GLU A 70 -9.72 -4.44 9.42
N ASP A 71 -10.07 -3.32 8.77
CA ASP A 71 -11.28 -3.16 7.96
C ASP A 71 -11.43 -4.28 6.93
N PHE A 72 -10.34 -4.57 6.21
CA PHE A 72 -10.33 -5.57 5.15
C PHE A 72 -10.58 -6.97 5.72
N THR A 73 -9.88 -7.33 6.80
CA THR A 73 -9.96 -8.64 7.45
C THR A 73 -11.35 -8.90 8.02
N GLU A 74 -11.93 -7.92 8.71
CA GLU A 74 -13.30 -8.01 9.23
C GLU A 74 -14.30 -8.20 8.09
N LYS A 75 -14.23 -7.34 7.07
CA LYS A 75 -15.18 -7.42 5.96
C LYS A 75 -15.05 -8.71 5.17
N PHE A 76 -13.84 -9.23 5.04
CA PHE A 76 -13.57 -10.46 4.34
C PHE A 76 -14.23 -11.65 5.06
N ARG A 77 -14.15 -11.67 6.39
CA ARG A 77 -14.83 -12.67 7.23
C ARG A 77 -16.35 -12.58 7.07
N GLU A 78 -16.93 -11.38 7.13
CA GLU A 78 -18.37 -11.19 6.92
C GLU A 78 -18.84 -11.70 5.55
N VAL A 79 -18.11 -11.38 4.48
CA VAL A 79 -18.44 -11.86 3.12
C VAL A 79 -18.40 -13.38 3.06
N SER A 80 -17.41 -14.00 3.69
CA SER A 80 -17.26 -15.45 3.74
C SER A 80 -18.44 -16.11 4.45
N GLU A 81 -18.83 -15.59 5.63
CA GLU A 81 -19.97 -16.09 6.41
C GLU A 81 -21.31 -15.90 5.67
N ASN A 82 -21.50 -14.75 5.02
CA ASN A 82 -22.70 -14.49 4.22
C ASN A 82 -22.81 -15.45 3.04
N LEU A 83 -21.70 -15.74 2.35
CA LEU A 83 -21.67 -16.68 1.23
C LEU A 83 -21.95 -18.12 1.66
N GLU A 84 -21.41 -18.54 2.80
CA GLU A 84 -21.73 -19.83 3.40
C GLU A 84 -23.23 -19.94 3.68
N SER A 85 -23.85 -18.89 4.24
CA SER A 85 -25.28 -18.89 4.53
C SER A 85 -26.17 -18.86 3.28
N ILE A 86 -25.76 -18.18 2.21
CA ILE A 86 -26.47 -18.18 0.91
C ILE A 86 -26.50 -19.59 0.31
N ILE A 87 -25.42 -20.36 0.47
CA ILE A 87 -25.31 -21.74 -0.02
C ILE A 87 -26.28 -22.67 0.74
N GLU A 88 -26.42 -22.48 2.05
CA GLU A 88 -27.21 -23.36 2.93
C GLU A 88 -28.72 -23.06 2.89
N ASP A 89 -29.11 -21.78 2.90
CA ASP A 89 -30.49 -21.36 3.18
C ASP A 89 -31.17 -20.59 2.02
N ASP A 90 -30.53 -20.47 0.84
CA ASP A 90 -31.08 -19.74 -0.33
C ASP A 90 -31.43 -18.27 0.00
N LYS A 91 -30.54 -17.61 0.75
CA LYS A 91 -30.70 -16.24 1.26
C LYS A 91 -30.35 -15.16 0.22
N ASP A 92 -30.73 -13.92 0.55
CA ASP A 92 -30.40 -12.71 -0.21
C ASP A 92 -28.88 -12.52 -0.39
N VAL A 93 -28.46 -12.45 -1.65
CA VAL A 93 -27.07 -12.24 -2.09
C VAL A 93 -26.58 -10.80 -1.92
N THR A 94 -27.46 -9.84 -1.63
CA THR A 94 -27.16 -8.40 -1.62
C THR A 94 -26.03 -8.05 -0.64
N GLN A 95 -26.04 -8.60 0.57
CA GLN A 95 -25.01 -8.30 1.58
C GLN A 95 -23.62 -8.82 1.17
N ALA A 96 -23.55 -10.02 0.59
CA ALA A 96 -22.30 -10.56 0.06
C ALA A 96 -21.77 -9.72 -1.11
N LYS A 97 -22.65 -9.22 -1.98
CA LYS A 97 -22.30 -8.36 -3.11
C LYS A 97 -21.70 -7.02 -2.68
N VAL A 98 -22.39 -6.31 -1.78
CA VAL A 98 -21.89 -5.05 -1.21
C VAL A 98 -20.54 -5.28 -0.51
N GLY A 99 -20.40 -6.38 0.22
CA GLY A 99 -19.14 -6.71 0.87
C GLY A 99 -18.00 -6.99 -0.11
N VAL A 100 -18.23 -7.72 -1.19
CA VAL A 100 -17.23 -7.97 -2.23
C VAL A 100 -16.81 -6.70 -2.97
N GLU A 101 -17.74 -5.78 -3.23
CA GLU A 101 -17.44 -4.47 -3.80
C GLU A 101 -16.54 -3.65 -2.85
N TYR A 102 -16.84 -3.66 -1.55
CA TYR A 102 -16.01 -3.02 -0.53
C TYR A 102 -14.60 -3.63 -0.47
N LEU A 103 -14.47 -4.95 -0.49
CA LEU A 103 -13.17 -5.63 -0.50
C LEU A 103 -12.32 -5.25 -1.72
N ASN A 104 -12.94 -5.13 -2.90
CA ASN A 104 -12.24 -4.68 -4.11
C ASN A 104 -11.72 -3.24 -3.97
N LEU A 105 -12.51 -2.34 -3.40
CA LEU A 105 -12.10 -0.96 -3.16
C LEU A 105 -10.92 -0.90 -2.18
N LYS A 106 -11.05 -1.54 -1.02
CA LYS A 106 -10.01 -1.55 0.01
C LYS A 106 -8.73 -2.22 -0.47
N MET A 107 -8.83 -3.30 -1.25
CA MET A 107 -7.66 -3.93 -1.87
C MET A 107 -6.89 -2.96 -2.77
N LYS A 108 -7.59 -2.13 -3.54
CA LYS A 108 -6.94 -1.10 -4.38
C LYS A 108 -6.23 -0.04 -3.54
N ASP A 109 -6.82 0.35 -2.41
CA ASP A 109 -6.19 1.29 -1.48
C ASP A 109 -4.94 0.69 -0.83
N ILE A 110 -5.01 -0.58 -0.40
CA ILE A 110 -3.86 -1.33 0.12
C ILE A 110 -2.71 -1.35 -0.91
N GLU A 111 -2.99 -1.65 -2.18
CA GLU A 111 -1.96 -1.66 -3.23
C GLU A 111 -1.33 -0.28 -3.45
N ASN A 112 -2.13 0.78 -3.39
CA ASN A 112 -1.61 2.14 -3.54
C ASN A 112 -0.65 2.49 -2.40
N HIS A 113 -1.03 2.20 -1.16
CA HIS A 113 -0.16 2.47 -0.01
C HIS A 113 1.06 1.56 0.03
N LEU A 114 0.94 0.30 -0.38
CA LEU A 114 2.08 -0.60 -0.50
C LEU A 114 3.11 -0.06 -1.49
N LYS A 115 2.67 0.48 -2.63
CA LYS A 115 3.57 1.11 -3.60
C LYS A 115 4.30 2.32 -3.02
N ILE A 116 3.65 3.11 -2.16
CA ILE A 116 4.28 4.23 -1.46
C ILE A 116 5.34 3.72 -0.48
N VAL A 117 5.02 2.66 0.27
CA VAL A 117 5.97 1.97 1.17
C VAL A 117 7.18 1.44 0.39
N GLU A 118 6.98 0.76 -0.73
CA GLU A 118 8.08 0.24 -1.56
C GLU A 118 8.97 1.35 -2.13
N THR A 119 8.34 2.39 -2.69
CA THR A 119 9.05 3.51 -3.31
C THR A 119 9.91 4.24 -2.28
N ASN A 120 9.32 4.61 -1.14
CA ASN A 120 10.00 5.37 -0.10
C ASN A 120 10.84 4.49 0.83
N GLY A 121 10.61 3.17 0.86
CA GLY A 121 11.41 2.20 1.60
C GLY A 121 12.69 1.83 0.86
N SER A 122 12.67 1.77 -0.48
CA SER A 122 13.82 1.32 -1.30
C SER A 122 15.10 2.15 -1.15
N ILE A 123 14.99 3.39 -0.67
CA ILE A 123 16.11 4.29 -0.39
C ILE A 123 16.72 4.04 0.99
N LEU A 124 16.05 3.25 1.84
CA LEU A 124 16.41 3.01 3.23
C LEU A 124 17.15 1.68 3.35
N ASN A 125 18.35 1.70 3.91
CA ASN A 125 19.19 0.51 4.07
C ASN A 125 18.57 -0.55 5.01
N SER A 126 17.62 -0.16 5.87
CA SER A 126 16.94 -1.04 6.82
C SER A 126 15.63 -1.62 6.30
N PHE A 127 15.21 -1.26 5.07
CA PHE A 127 13.97 -1.77 4.50
C PHE A 127 14.18 -3.17 3.93
N ASN A 128 13.44 -4.15 4.47
CA ASN A 128 13.56 -5.56 4.09
C ASN A 128 12.63 -5.96 2.94
N GLY A 129 11.87 -5.01 2.37
CA GLY A 129 10.92 -5.28 1.29
C GLY A 129 9.54 -5.71 1.77
N THR A 130 8.69 -6.03 0.78
CA THR A 130 7.25 -6.29 0.92
C THR A 130 6.84 -7.59 0.20
N GLY A 131 7.78 -8.50 0.02
CA GLY A 131 7.60 -9.69 -0.82
C GLY A 131 6.44 -10.58 -0.37
N GLN A 132 6.40 -10.96 0.90
CA GLN A 132 5.34 -11.80 1.48
C GLN A 132 3.98 -11.09 1.42
N LEU A 133 3.94 -9.80 1.77
CA LEU A 133 2.72 -9.00 1.69
C LEU A 133 2.15 -8.95 0.27
N ASN A 134 3.00 -8.84 -0.76
CA ASN A 134 2.58 -8.90 -2.16
C ASN A 134 1.99 -10.28 -2.55
N GLU A 135 2.58 -11.37 -2.05
CA GLU A 135 2.03 -12.72 -2.26
C GLU A 135 0.64 -12.84 -1.61
N ASN A 136 0.48 -12.35 -0.39
CA ASN A 136 -0.79 -12.37 0.34
C ASN A 136 -1.86 -11.45 -0.27
N ILE A 137 -1.48 -10.31 -0.84
CA ILE A 137 -2.36 -9.46 -1.66
C ILE A 137 -2.85 -10.22 -2.90
N SER A 138 -1.95 -10.93 -3.59
CA SER A 138 -2.31 -11.74 -4.76
C SER A 138 -3.29 -12.86 -4.40
N LEU A 139 -3.07 -13.55 -3.28
CA LEU A 139 -3.99 -14.57 -2.76
C LEU A 139 -5.34 -13.97 -2.39
N SER A 140 -5.35 -12.82 -1.70
CA SER A 140 -6.57 -12.11 -1.32
C SER A 140 -7.40 -11.72 -2.54
N LYS A 141 -6.76 -11.27 -3.63
CA LYS A 141 -7.45 -11.00 -4.91
C LYS A 141 -8.05 -12.24 -5.55
N GLN A 142 -7.37 -13.38 -5.48
CA GLN A 142 -7.92 -14.65 -5.96
C GLN A 142 -9.18 -15.03 -5.19
N TRP A 143 -9.19 -14.80 -3.87
CA TRP A 143 -10.39 -15.01 -3.06
C TRP A 143 -11.53 -14.05 -3.35
N ILE A 144 -11.25 -12.76 -3.52
CA ILE A 144 -12.28 -11.79 -3.93
C ILE A 144 -12.90 -12.22 -5.27
N ASN A 145 -12.10 -12.63 -6.24
CA ASN A 145 -12.59 -13.16 -7.52
C ASN A 145 -13.40 -14.46 -7.35
N PHE A 146 -13.00 -15.33 -6.43
CA PHE A 146 -13.78 -16.51 -6.07
C PHE A 146 -15.15 -16.14 -5.51
N PHE A 147 -15.22 -15.16 -4.59
CA PHE A 147 -16.48 -14.66 -4.04
C PHE A 147 -17.41 -14.10 -5.11
N VAL A 148 -16.89 -13.29 -6.04
CA VAL A 148 -17.66 -12.77 -7.19
C VAL A 148 -18.32 -13.93 -7.96
N ARG A 149 -17.57 -15.00 -8.25
CA ARG A 149 -18.11 -16.16 -8.96
C ARG A 149 -19.22 -16.85 -8.15
N LYS A 150 -19.07 -16.98 -6.83
CA LYS A 150 -20.10 -17.57 -5.97
C LYS A 150 -21.38 -16.75 -5.93
N ILE A 151 -21.26 -15.44 -5.88
CA ILE A 151 -22.42 -14.53 -5.95
C ILE A 151 -23.15 -14.72 -7.28
N MET A 152 -22.42 -14.77 -8.39
CA MET A 152 -23.04 -14.98 -9.72
C MET A 152 -23.75 -16.34 -9.83
N ASP A 153 -23.16 -17.40 -9.27
CA ASP A 153 -23.78 -18.73 -9.26
C ASP A 153 -25.06 -18.75 -8.41
N ALA A 154 -25.06 -18.07 -7.26
CA ALA A 154 -26.23 -17.90 -6.41
C ALA A 154 -27.34 -17.06 -7.08
N GLU A 155 -27.01 -15.93 -7.71
CA GLU A 155 -27.95 -15.10 -8.47
C GLU A 155 -28.66 -15.90 -9.58
N LYS A 156 -27.89 -16.72 -10.33
CA LYS A 156 -28.46 -17.60 -11.37
C LYS A 156 -29.42 -18.63 -10.79
N ARG A 157 -29.07 -19.23 -9.65
CA ARG A 157 -29.90 -20.22 -8.97
C ARG A 157 -31.23 -19.61 -8.52
N VAL A 158 -31.19 -18.44 -7.88
CA VAL A 158 -32.40 -17.70 -7.46
C VAL A 158 -33.30 -17.39 -8.66
N ALA A 159 -32.73 -16.91 -9.77
CA ALA A 159 -33.49 -16.64 -10.98
C ALA A 159 -34.17 -17.90 -11.55
N MET A 160 -33.47 -19.04 -11.57
CA MET A 160 -34.03 -20.30 -12.03
C MET A 160 -35.12 -20.84 -11.09
N ILE A 161 -34.96 -20.69 -9.77
CA ILE A 161 -35.99 -21.07 -8.79
C ILE A 161 -37.26 -20.26 -9.02
N SER A 162 -37.15 -18.94 -9.20
CA SER A 162 -38.31 -18.08 -9.49
C SER A 162 -39.02 -18.48 -10.80
N GLN A 163 -38.26 -18.83 -11.85
CA GLN A 163 -38.84 -19.34 -13.10
C GLN A 163 -39.55 -20.69 -12.89
N TYR A 164 -38.96 -21.59 -12.12
CA TYR A 164 -39.56 -22.87 -11.76
C TYR A 164 -40.86 -22.71 -10.98
N GLU A 165 -40.89 -21.83 -9.98
CA GLU A 165 -42.09 -21.53 -9.20
C GLU A 165 -43.21 -21.03 -10.11
N THR A 166 -42.89 -20.14 -11.05
CA THR A 166 -43.86 -19.64 -12.05
C THR A 166 -44.39 -20.78 -12.94
N MET A 167 -43.51 -21.64 -13.46
CA MET A 167 -43.91 -22.79 -14.27
C MET A 167 -44.77 -23.79 -13.47
N TYR A 168 -44.44 -23.98 -12.20
CA TYR A 168 -45.16 -24.89 -11.31
C TYR A 168 -46.57 -24.36 -10.98
N GLU A 169 -46.73 -23.05 -10.73
CA GLU A 169 -48.04 -22.43 -10.56
C GLU A 169 -48.88 -22.46 -11.84
N ASN A 170 -48.27 -22.23 -13.00
CA ASN A 170 -48.95 -22.38 -14.30
C ASN A 170 -49.45 -23.82 -14.51
N LEU A 171 -48.63 -24.83 -14.17
CA LEU A 171 -49.05 -26.24 -14.23
C LEU A 171 -50.24 -26.52 -13.30
N LYS A 172 -50.23 -25.98 -12.06
CA LYS A 172 -51.38 -26.10 -11.14
C LYS A 172 -52.65 -25.46 -11.73
N PHE A 173 -52.51 -24.31 -12.38
CA PHE A 173 -53.63 -23.63 -13.02
C PHE A 173 -54.19 -24.45 -14.19
N MET A 174 -53.33 -24.95 -15.09
CA MET A 174 -53.75 -25.81 -16.21
C MET A 174 -54.49 -27.07 -15.72
N ARG A 175 -53.99 -27.69 -14.64
CA ARG A 175 -54.66 -28.82 -13.96
C ARG A 175 -56.06 -28.45 -13.47
N ALA A 176 -56.21 -27.27 -12.88
CA ALA A 176 -57.50 -26.80 -12.38
C ALA A 176 -58.49 -26.49 -13.52
N CYS A 177 -57.98 -26.09 -14.70
CA CYS A 177 -58.77 -25.76 -15.88
C CYS A 177 -59.04 -26.96 -16.82
N GLY A 178 -58.36 -28.09 -16.62
CA GLY A 178 -58.53 -29.30 -17.44
C GLY A 178 -57.98 -29.15 -18.86
N GLU A 179 -56.85 -28.45 -19.02
CA GLU A 179 -56.23 -28.22 -20.34
C GLU A 179 -55.57 -29.47 -20.92
N GLU A 180 -55.68 -29.68 -22.24
CA GLU A 180 -55.19 -30.90 -22.92
C GLU A 180 -53.65 -31.06 -22.92
N ASP A 181 -52.88 -29.97 -22.79
CA ASP A 181 -51.40 -29.98 -22.83
C ASP A 181 -50.73 -30.03 -21.43
N GLU A 182 -51.47 -30.41 -20.38
CA GLU A 182 -50.96 -30.53 -19.02
C GLU A 182 -49.71 -31.44 -18.93
N ALA A 183 -49.73 -32.57 -19.64
CA ALA A 183 -48.66 -33.56 -19.58
C ALA A 183 -47.33 -33.02 -20.14
N GLY A 184 -47.39 -32.18 -21.19
CA GLY A 184 -46.21 -31.52 -21.74
C GLY A 184 -45.60 -30.52 -20.76
N MET A 185 -46.45 -29.73 -20.11
CA MET A 185 -46.02 -28.79 -19.06
C MET A 185 -45.45 -29.50 -17.84
N GLU A 186 -46.03 -30.63 -17.43
CA GLU A 186 -45.51 -31.43 -16.32
C GLU A 186 -44.10 -31.97 -16.58
N GLU A 187 -43.82 -32.44 -17.81
CA GLU A 187 -42.49 -32.90 -18.19
C GLU A 187 -41.49 -31.73 -18.20
N MET A 188 -41.89 -30.56 -18.72
CA MET A 188 -41.04 -29.36 -18.68
C MET A 188 -40.69 -28.95 -17.24
N VAL A 189 -41.66 -28.95 -16.32
CA VAL A 189 -41.44 -28.65 -14.89
C VAL A 189 -40.49 -29.66 -14.25
N LYS A 190 -40.61 -30.97 -14.57
CA LYS A 190 -39.71 -32.02 -14.07
C LYS A 190 -38.28 -31.82 -14.56
N GLN A 191 -38.09 -31.57 -15.85
CA GLN A 191 -36.76 -31.31 -16.44
C GLN A 191 -36.13 -30.05 -15.86
N PHE A 192 -36.91 -28.98 -15.66
CA PHE A 192 -36.41 -27.73 -15.09
C PHE A 192 -36.00 -27.90 -13.62
N LYS A 193 -36.78 -28.64 -12.83
CA LYS A 193 -36.39 -29.02 -11.45
C LYS A 193 -35.08 -29.79 -11.41
N LEU A 194 -34.88 -30.70 -12.37
CA LEU A 194 -33.64 -31.46 -12.50
C LEU A 194 -32.47 -30.49 -12.80
N GLN A 195 -32.64 -29.56 -13.74
CA GLN A 195 -31.62 -28.55 -14.07
C GLN A 195 -31.23 -27.69 -12.86
N ILE A 196 -32.19 -27.23 -12.06
CA ILE A 196 -31.92 -26.50 -10.80
C ILE A 196 -31.10 -27.38 -9.84
N SER A 197 -31.45 -28.65 -9.70
CA SER A 197 -30.73 -29.58 -8.81
C SER A 197 -29.30 -29.91 -9.27
N MET A 198 -29.03 -29.78 -10.57
CA MET A 198 -27.70 -29.95 -11.16
C MET A 198 -26.80 -28.73 -10.94
N ILE A 199 -27.38 -27.54 -10.76
CA ILE A 199 -26.68 -26.35 -10.25
C ILE A 199 -26.64 -26.48 -8.73
N LYS A 200 -25.84 -27.44 -8.25
CA LYS A 200 -25.50 -27.45 -6.83
C LYS A 200 -24.70 -26.19 -6.53
N PRO A 201 -24.96 -25.50 -5.41
CA PRO A 201 -23.96 -24.58 -4.91
C PRO A 201 -22.66 -25.37 -4.81
N SER A 202 -21.61 -24.90 -5.47
CA SER A 202 -20.29 -25.51 -5.33
C SER A 202 -20.01 -25.63 -3.84
N THR A 203 -19.66 -26.83 -3.38
CA THR A 203 -19.43 -27.04 -1.97
C THR A 203 -18.37 -26.07 -1.47
N TRP A 204 -18.74 -25.30 -0.46
CA TRP A 204 -17.81 -24.56 0.37
C TRP A 204 -16.98 -25.60 1.13
N GLU A 205 -15.93 -26.12 0.49
CA GLU A 205 -15.14 -27.18 1.12
C GLU A 205 -14.41 -26.59 2.32
N GLN A 206 -14.50 -27.24 3.49
CA GLN A 206 -13.83 -26.78 4.71
C GLN A 206 -12.35 -26.44 4.49
N LYS A 207 -11.66 -27.19 3.61
CA LYS A 207 -10.29 -26.91 3.21
C LYS A 207 -10.12 -25.55 2.52
N HIS A 208 -11.06 -25.13 1.66
CA HIS A 208 -11.03 -23.80 1.05
C HIS A 208 -11.22 -22.70 2.08
N VAL A 209 -12.13 -22.88 3.04
CA VAL A 209 -12.37 -21.93 4.14
C VAL A 209 -11.15 -21.77 5.03
N GLU A 210 -10.49 -22.88 5.33
CA GLU A 210 -9.31 -22.87 6.19
C GLU A 210 -8.12 -22.21 5.48
N ASN A 211 -7.89 -22.54 4.20
CA ASN A 211 -6.86 -21.89 3.40
C ASN A 211 -7.08 -20.37 3.30
N LEU A 212 -8.35 -19.97 3.21
CA LEU A 212 -8.77 -18.59 3.19
C LEU A 212 -8.50 -17.90 4.53
N ARG A 213 -8.85 -18.52 5.66
CA ARG A 213 -8.55 -17.99 7.00
C ARG A 213 -7.05 -17.83 7.24
N ILE A 214 -6.26 -18.84 6.86
CA ILE A 214 -4.80 -18.79 6.95
C ILE A 214 -4.25 -17.62 6.12
N SER A 215 -4.73 -17.45 4.90
CA SER A 215 -4.26 -16.38 4.00
C SER A 215 -4.55 -14.98 4.57
N ILE A 216 -5.71 -14.78 5.20
CA ILE A 216 -6.08 -13.50 5.84
C ILE A 216 -5.21 -13.23 7.08
N ASN A 217 -4.97 -14.26 7.90
CA ASN A 217 -4.12 -14.11 9.09
C ASN A 217 -2.69 -13.76 8.68
N ASN A 218 -2.13 -14.46 7.69
CA ASN A 218 -0.80 -14.16 7.16
C ASN A 218 -0.74 -12.73 6.58
N PHE A 219 -1.78 -12.29 5.86
CA PHE A 219 -1.86 -10.91 5.38
C PHE A 219 -1.81 -9.89 6.53
N SER A 220 -2.57 -10.13 7.60
CA SER A 220 -2.59 -9.24 8.77
C SER A 220 -1.23 -9.21 9.48
N GLU A 221 -0.60 -10.37 9.68
CA GLU A 221 0.72 -10.50 10.30
C GLU A 221 1.80 -9.78 9.48
N ASP A 222 1.82 -9.99 8.16
CA ASP A 222 2.79 -9.35 7.26
C ASP A 222 2.71 -7.82 7.29
N VAL A 223 1.51 -7.23 7.40
CA VAL A 223 1.36 -5.77 7.53
C VAL A 223 1.92 -5.29 8.87
N ASP A 224 1.77 -6.06 9.94
CA ASP A 224 2.31 -5.73 11.26
C ASP A 224 3.82 -5.81 11.34
N GLU A 225 4.42 -6.74 10.60
CA GLU A 225 5.88 -6.88 10.51
C GLU A 225 6.56 -5.67 9.84
N ILE A 226 5.82 -4.83 9.12
CA ILE A 226 6.36 -3.59 8.56
C ILE A 226 6.57 -2.57 9.70
N GLY A 227 7.81 -2.46 10.15
CA GLY A 227 8.23 -1.54 11.21
C GLY A 227 8.29 -0.07 10.78
N PHE A 228 8.06 0.83 11.72
CA PHE A 228 8.32 2.26 11.55
C PHE A 228 9.82 2.57 11.51
N ILE A 229 10.18 3.66 10.84
CA ILE A 229 11.56 4.14 10.76
C ILE A 229 11.66 5.54 11.38
N ASN A 230 12.65 5.74 12.24
CA ASN A 230 12.94 7.06 12.83
C ASN A 230 13.75 7.91 11.84
N ALA A 231 13.36 9.17 11.65
CA ALA A 231 14.13 10.14 10.89
C ALA A 231 15.25 10.76 11.76
N ASN A 232 16.52 10.64 11.33
CA ASN A 232 17.68 11.20 12.04
C ASN A 232 17.94 12.68 11.68
N LEU A 233 16.93 13.53 11.82
CA LEU A 233 17.06 14.97 11.52
C LEU A 233 18.07 15.68 12.47
N ASP A 234 18.20 15.20 13.70
CA ASP A 234 19.07 15.78 14.73
C ASP A 234 20.57 15.67 14.40
N ASP A 235 21.01 14.57 13.79
CA ASP A 235 22.41 14.39 13.39
C ASP A 235 22.81 15.38 12.27
N ALA A 236 21.91 15.62 11.31
CA ALA A 236 22.13 16.57 10.24
C ALA A 236 22.12 18.02 10.74
N LEU A 237 21.24 18.35 11.69
CA LEU A 237 21.25 19.65 12.37
C LEU A 237 22.54 19.89 13.15
N GLN A 238 23.06 18.88 13.87
CA GLN A 238 24.35 19.01 14.57
C GLN A 238 25.52 19.27 13.61
N GLN A 239 25.59 18.58 12.47
CA GLN A 239 26.65 18.78 11.47
C GLN A 239 26.61 20.18 10.86
N LEU A 240 25.41 20.72 10.59
CA LEU A 240 25.23 22.07 10.10
C LEU A 240 25.69 23.11 11.13
N THR A 241 25.23 22.97 12.37
CA THR A 241 25.54 23.88 13.47
C THR A 241 27.04 23.90 13.79
N SER A 242 27.70 22.73 13.77
CA SER A 242 29.15 22.59 13.94
C SER A 242 29.93 23.29 12.82
N SER A 243 29.42 23.23 11.59
CA SER A 243 30.01 23.89 10.43
C SER A 243 29.85 25.42 10.51
N THR A 244 28.69 25.93 10.93
CA THR A 244 28.45 27.37 11.09
C THR A 244 29.24 27.98 12.26
N PHE A 245 29.42 27.24 13.36
CA PHE A 245 30.23 27.69 14.50
C PHE A 245 31.73 27.80 14.20
N LYS A 246 32.25 27.04 13.24
CA LYS A 246 33.64 27.22 12.76
C LYS A 246 33.81 28.53 11.99
N VAL A 247 32.80 28.97 11.25
CA VAL A 247 32.80 30.23 10.49
C VAL A 247 32.84 31.45 11.43
N LEU A 248 32.14 31.39 12.58
CA LEU A 248 32.04 32.51 13.52
C LEU A 248 33.21 32.65 14.51
N LYS A 249 34.11 31.66 14.60
CA LYS A 249 35.24 31.67 15.57
C LYS A 249 36.56 32.23 15.01
N LEU A 250 36.56 32.73 13.77
CA LEU A 250 37.75 33.29 13.10
C LEU A 250 37.77 34.82 13.01
N GLU A 251 36.82 35.50 13.67
CA GLU A 251 36.93 36.93 14.02
C GLU A 251 37.83 37.14 15.25
#